data_AF-A0A173MM73-F1
#
_entry.id   AF-A0A173MM73-F1
#
_cell.length_a   1.000
_cell.length_b   1.000
_cell.length_c   1.000
_cell.angle_alpha   90.00
_cell.angle_beta   90.00
_cell.angle_gamma   90.00
#
_symmetry.space_group_name_H-M   'P 1'
#
loop_
_entity.id
_entity.type
_entity.pdbx_description
1 polymer ?
#
loop_
_entity_poly.entity_id
_entity_poly.type
_entity_poly.pdbx_seq_one_letter_code
_entity_poly.pdbx_strand_id
1 'polypeptide(L)'
;MAKQCGDFIIKDTIGGVNFYIANGQGLARISNPLSSKRVKTAPEFAGLRRYADLLKTASPLASAVYKTLPAGKKRRDYQKLAGKALLLLKAGHTPEETLQQLHIEANAMCQETIPACAKPKKKKRLQKLDKKYAPKVFAELTEQDNIVKIPDIQFMRSRKWNTRRANRVLFKALYY
;
A
#
# COMPACT_ATOMS: atom_id res chain seq x y z
N MET A 1 5.75 30.44 -22.76
CA MET A 1 4.65 30.56 -21.78
C MET A 1 4.04 31.94 -21.93
N ALA A 2 2.72 32.06 -21.83
CA ALA A 2 2.02 33.33 -21.96
C ALA A 2 1.90 34.02 -20.59
N LYS A 3 1.99 35.35 -20.54
CA LYS A 3 1.67 36.11 -19.34
C LYS A 3 0.15 36.33 -19.28
N GLN A 4 -0.42 36.23 -18.08
CA GLN A 4 -1.79 36.67 -17.85
C GLN A 4 -1.81 38.19 -17.82
N CYS A 5 -2.73 38.80 -18.55
CA CYS A 5 -2.97 40.24 -18.52
C CYS A 5 -4.38 40.47 -17.98
N GLY A 6 -4.54 41.43 -17.05
CA GLY A 6 -5.81 41.76 -16.41
C GLY A 6 -5.70 41.87 -14.89
N ASP A 7 -6.74 42.43 -14.27
CA ASP A 7 -6.76 42.72 -12.82
C ASP A 7 -6.89 41.45 -11.96
N PHE A 8 -7.44 40.38 -12.54
CA PHE A 8 -7.66 39.11 -11.86
C PHE A 8 -6.72 38.03 -12.40
N ILE A 9 -5.90 37.47 -11.51
CA ILE A 9 -5.01 36.35 -11.83
C ILE A 9 -5.75 35.03 -11.54
N ILE A 10 -5.98 34.26 -12.60
CA ILE A 10 -6.61 32.94 -12.53
C ILE A 10 -5.54 31.92 -12.06
N LYS A 11 -5.96 30.96 -11.23
CA LYS A 11 -5.07 29.93 -10.65
C LYS A 11 -5.52 28.49 -10.93
N ASP A 12 -6.42 28.33 -11.90
CA ASP A 12 -7.04 27.04 -12.22
C ASP A 12 -6.71 26.59 -13.64
N THR A 13 -7.19 25.41 -14.01
CA THR A 13 -7.09 24.84 -15.34
C THR A 13 -8.41 25.00 -16.07
N ILE A 14 -8.43 25.77 -17.16
CA ILE A 14 -9.63 26.02 -17.95
C ILE A 14 -9.33 25.70 -19.42
N GLY A 15 -10.15 24.86 -20.05
CA GLY A 15 -10.06 24.58 -21.48
C GLY A 15 -8.71 24.01 -21.94
N GLY A 16 -8.01 23.26 -21.08
CA GLY A 16 -6.68 22.75 -21.39
C GLY A 16 -5.57 23.80 -21.30
N VAL A 17 -5.80 24.91 -20.60
CA VAL A 17 -4.78 25.90 -20.23
C VAL A 17 -4.67 25.95 -18.71
N ASN A 18 -3.45 25.77 -18.19
CA ASN A 18 -3.15 25.86 -16.76
C ASN A 18 -2.69 27.29 -16.44
N PHE A 19 -3.43 27.96 -15.57
CA PHE A 19 -3.13 29.29 -15.05
C PHE A 19 -2.50 29.19 -13.66
N TYR A 20 -1.39 29.88 -13.42
CA TYR A 20 -0.68 29.84 -12.14
C TYR A 20 0.18 31.08 -11.92
N ILE A 21 0.67 31.27 -10.70
CA ILE A 21 1.60 32.35 -10.35
C ILE A 21 3.01 31.78 -10.22
N ALA A 22 3.98 32.42 -10.87
CA ALA A 22 5.39 32.21 -10.60
C ALA A 22 6.10 33.56 -10.55
N ASN A 23 7.00 33.74 -9.58
CA ASN A 23 7.76 34.98 -9.38
C ASN A 23 6.86 36.24 -9.29
N GLY A 24 5.70 36.12 -8.63
CA GLY A 24 4.74 37.22 -8.50
C GLY A 24 3.97 37.58 -9.78
N GLN A 25 4.20 36.88 -10.89
CA GLN A 25 3.54 37.12 -12.17
C GLN A 25 2.54 36.01 -12.49
N GLY A 26 1.36 36.38 -13.00
CA GLY A 26 0.39 35.45 -13.55
C GLY A 26 0.88 34.88 -14.89
N LEU A 27 0.95 33.56 -15.00
CA LEU A 27 1.41 32.84 -16.19
C LEU A 27 0.35 31.84 -16.63
N ALA A 28 0.32 31.56 -17.93
CA ALA A 28 -0.52 30.57 -18.56
C ALA A 28 0.34 29.65 -19.44
N ARG A 29 0.02 28.36 -19.40
CA ARG A 29 0.60 27.36 -20.29
C ARG A 29 -0.46 26.41 -20.80
N ILE A 30 -0.30 25.93 -22.03
CA ILE A 30 -1.09 24.81 -22.53
C ILE A 30 -0.84 23.61 -21.59
N SER A 31 -1.94 23.05 -21.09
CA SER A 31 -1.94 21.81 -20.36
C SER A 31 -1.52 20.70 -21.32
N ASN A 32 -0.46 19.98 -20.94
CA ASN A 32 -0.10 18.75 -21.61
C ASN A 32 -0.39 17.60 -20.65
N PRO A 33 -1.66 17.15 -20.54
CA PRO A 33 -2.05 16.15 -19.56
C PRO A 33 -1.33 14.84 -19.86
N LEU A 34 -0.69 14.28 -18.83
CA LEU A 34 -0.04 12.99 -18.93
C LEU A 34 -1.11 11.90 -19.07
N SER A 35 -1.29 11.35 -20.27
CA SER A 35 -2.23 10.24 -20.49
C SER A 35 -1.51 8.89 -20.44
N SER A 36 -2.17 7.87 -19.90
CA SER A 36 -1.60 6.52 -19.84
C SER A 36 -1.27 5.96 -21.23
N LYS A 37 -2.10 6.28 -22.23
CA LYS A 37 -1.85 5.95 -23.64
C LYS A 37 -0.53 6.58 -24.11
N ARG A 38 -0.36 7.88 -23.90
CA ARG A 38 0.85 8.61 -24.30
C ARG A 38 2.11 8.08 -23.61
N VAL A 39 2.06 7.81 -22.31
CA VAL A 39 3.22 7.22 -21.58
C VAL A 39 3.60 5.84 -22.13
N LYS A 40 2.66 5.06 -22.65
CA LYS A 40 2.91 3.73 -23.21
C LYS A 40 3.41 3.77 -24.65
N THR A 41 2.96 4.72 -25.46
CA THR A 41 3.24 4.74 -26.91
C THR A 41 4.27 5.78 -27.34
N ALA A 42 4.27 6.97 -26.75
CA ALA A 42 5.07 8.08 -27.26
C ALA A 42 6.58 7.84 -27.05
N PRO A 43 7.44 8.26 -28.00
CA PRO A 43 8.89 7.99 -27.96
C PRO A 43 9.60 8.73 -26.83
N GLU A 44 9.11 9.90 -26.44
CA GLU A 44 9.64 10.70 -25.33
C GLU A 44 9.65 9.96 -23.98
N PHE A 45 8.77 8.96 -23.80
CA PHE A 45 8.70 8.13 -22.59
C PHE A 45 9.46 6.80 -22.71
N ALA A 46 10.22 6.55 -23.79
CA ALA A 46 10.96 5.30 -23.98
C ALA A 46 11.94 5.02 -22.82
N GLY A 47 12.67 6.05 -22.35
CA GLY A 47 13.56 5.94 -21.20
C GLY A 47 12.81 5.55 -19.92
N LEU A 48 11.66 6.18 -19.66
CA LEU A 48 10.83 5.86 -18.50
C LEU A 48 10.35 4.42 -18.52
N ARG A 49 9.88 3.93 -19.68
CA ARG A 49 9.44 2.54 -19.85
C ARG A 49 10.58 1.56 -19.58
N ARG A 50 11.77 1.81 -20.13
CA ARG A 50 12.97 0.99 -19.87
C ARG A 50 13.27 0.87 -18.37
N TYR A 51 13.24 1.98 -17.63
CA TYR A 51 13.46 1.93 -16.17
C TYR A 51 12.30 1.24 -15.42
N ALA A 52 11.06 1.41 -15.87
CA ALA A 52 9.91 0.72 -15.30
C ALA A 52 10.03 -0.81 -15.48
N ASP A 53 10.53 -1.26 -16.64
CA ASP A 53 10.78 -2.68 -16.91
C ASP A 53 11.91 -3.23 -16.02
N LEU A 54 12.99 -2.47 -15.82
CA LEU A 54 14.04 -2.82 -14.86
C LEU A 54 13.52 -2.84 -13.41
N LEU A 55 12.63 -1.91 -13.04
CA LEU A 55 12.01 -1.91 -11.71
C LEU A 55 11.07 -3.10 -11.50
N LYS A 56 10.41 -3.56 -12.57
CA LYS A 56 9.52 -4.73 -12.54
C LYS A 56 10.28 -5.99 -12.11
N THR A 57 11.56 -6.12 -12.50
CA THR A 57 12.43 -7.22 -12.05
C THR A 57 13.13 -6.91 -10.73
N ALA A 58 13.64 -5.70 -10.53
CA ALA A 58 14.36 -5.31 -9.32
C ALA A 58 13.50 -5.42 -8.04
N SER A 59 12.25 -4.97 -8.09
CA SER A 59 11.37 -4.85 -6.91
C SER A 59 11.04 -6.21 -6.26
N PRO A 60 10.65 -7.26 -7.02
CA PRO A 60 10.50 -8.61 -6.49
C PRO A 60 11.76 -9.17 -5.83
N LEU A 61 12.94 -8.99 -6.46
CA LEU A 61 14.22 -9.48 -5.92
C LEU A 61 14.53 -8.80 -4.57
N ALA A 62 14.42 -7.47 -4.52
CA ALA A 62 14.58 -6.70 -3.29
C ALA A 62 13.54 -7.07 -2.23
N SER A 63 12.29 -7.36 -2.62
CA SER A 63 11.24 -7.78 -1.69
C SER A 63 11.53 -9.13 -1.05
N ALA A 64 12.08 -10.08 -1.82
CA ALA A 64 12.48 -11.40 -1.31
C ALA A 64 13.55 -11.25 -0.22
N VAL A 65 14.59 -10.47 -0.48
CA VAL A 65 15.67 -10.22 0.49
C VAL A 65 15.21 -9.36 1.66
N TYR A 66 14.35 -8.36 1.43
CA TYR A 66 13.81 -7.55 2.52
C TYR A 66 13.00 -8.37 3.54
N LYS A 67 12.41 -9.49 3.13
CA LYS A 67 11.69 -10.38 4.04
C LYS A 67 12.63 -11.11 5.01
N THR A 68 13.88 -11.38 4.61
CA THR A 68 14.87 -12.07 5.46
C THR A 68 15.50 -11.15 6.52
N LEU A 69 15.38 -9.82 6.35
CA LEU A 69 15.85 -8.86 7.36
C LEU A 69 15.11 -9.01 8.71
N PRO A 70 15.81 -8.77 9.83
CA PRO A 70 15.29 -8.91 11.18
C PRO A 70 14.14 -7.93 11.50
N ALA A 71 13.49 -8.19 12.64
CA ALA A 71 12.46 -7.29 13.15
C ALA A 71 13.07 -5.90 13.43
N GLY A 72 12.35 -4.83 13.06
CA GLY A 72 12.85 -3.46 13.14
C GLY A 72 13.20 -2.83 11.79
N LYS A 73 13.13 -3.61 10.70
CA LYS A 73 13.25 -3.09 9.33
C LYS A 73 12.30 -1.94 9.02
N LYS A 74 12.85 -0.94 8.34
CA LYS A 74 12.17 0.30 7.94
C LYS A 74 11.94 0.29 6.43
N ARG A 75 11.05 1.17 5.96
CA ARG A 75 10.81 1.38 4.51
C ARG A 75 12.08 1.76 3.76
N ARG A 76 12.97 2.53 4.41
CA ARG A 76 14.25 2.96 3.83
C ARG A 76 15.17 1.79 3.47
N ASP A 77 15.12 0.69 4.23
CA ASP A 77 16.00 -0.47 3.99
C ASP A 77 15.55 -1.20 2.72
N TYR A 78 14.23 -1.33 2.52
CA TYR A 78 13.67 -1.80 1.25
C TYR A 78 14.05 -0.89 0.08
N GLN A 79 13.96 0.43 0.25
CA GLN A 79 14.31 1.38 -0.82
C GLN A 79 15.80 1.30 -1.20
N LYS A 80 16.69 1.09 -0.22
CA LYS A 80 18.12 0.85 -0.47
C LYS A 80 18.33 -0.43 -1.29
N LEU A 81 17.70 -1.55 -0.89
CA LEU A 81 17.81 -2.82 -1.62
C LEU A 81 17.23 -2.71 -3.03
N ALA A 82 16.06 -2.10 -3.20
CA ALA A 82 15.44 -1.92 -4.52
C ALA A 82 16.28 -1.00 -5.43
N GLY A 83 16.87 0.06 -4.88
CA GLY A 83 17.79 0.95 -5.61
C GLY A 83 19.06 0.23 -6.05
N LYS A 84 19.66 -0.58 -5.19
CA LYS A 84 20.84 -1.40 -5.54
C LYS A 84 20.50 -2.44 -6.62
N ALA A 85 19.41 -3.17 -6.46
CA ALA A 85 18.97 -4.13 -7.48
C ALA A 85 18.78 -3.46 -8.85
N LEU A 86 18.21 -2.25 -8.88
CA LEU A 86 18.05 -1.47 -10.12
C LEU A 86 19.39 -1.08 -10.75
N LEU A 87 20.37 -0.65 -9.95
CA LEU A 87 21.70 -0.30 -10.44
C LEU A 87 22.44 -1.50 -11.03
N LEU A 88 22.32 -2.67 -10.38
CA LEU A 88 22.96 -3.91 -10.85
C LEU A 88 22.36 -4.41 -12.15
N LEU A 89 21.03 -4.41 -12.26
CA LEU A 89 20.35 -4.76 -13.50
C LEU A 89 20.64 -3.75 -14.62
N LYS A 90 20.83 -2.47 -14.28
CA LYS A 90 21.27 -1.46 -15.25
C LYS A 90 22.69 -1.70 -15.74
N ALA A 91 23.57 -2.23 -14.90
CA ALA A 91 24.94 -2.61 -15.24
C ALA A 91 25.03 -3.91 -16.06
N GLY A 92 23.92 -4.65 -16.22
CA GLY A 92 23.86 -5.87 -17.03
C GLY A 92 24.05 -7.16 -16.22
N HIS A 93 24.03 -7.10 -14.89
CA HIS A 93 24.09 -8.31 -14.06
C HIS A 93 22.87 -9.20 -14.28
N THR A 94 23.09 -10.51 -14.18
CA THR A 94 22.03 -11.50 -14.17
C THR A 94 21.17 -11.35 -12.91
N PRO A 95 19.89 -11.79 -12.92
CA PRO A 95 19.04 -11.72 -11.73
C PRO A 95 19.61 -12.52 -10.55
N GLU A 96 20.35 -13.60 -10.83
CA GLU A 96 20.99 -14.45 -9.82
C GLU A 96 22.16 -13.75 -9.13
N GLU A 97 23.08 -13.15 -9.90
CA GLU A 97 24.15 -12.30 -9.35
C GLU A 97 23.59 -11.16 -8.52
N THR A 98 22.53 -10.53 -9.02
CA THR A 98 21.84 -9.44 -8.32
C THR A 98 21.31 -9.89 -6.97
N LEU A 99 20.72 -11.09 -6.88
CA LEU A 99 20.24 -11.66 -5.62
C LEU A 99 21.39 -11.92 -4.64
N GLN A 100 22.49 -12.51 -5.10
CA GLN A 100 23.65 -12.79 -4.25
C GLN A 100 24.20 -11.49 -3.62
N GLN A 101 24.35 -10.45 -4.43
CA GLN A 101 24.82 -9.15 -3.96
C GLN A 101 23.83 -8.48 -2.98
N LEU A 102 22.52 -8.61 -3.22
CA LEU A 102 21.50 -8.11 -2.28
C LEU A 102 21.55 -8.84 -0.93
N HIS A 103 21.84 -10.14 -0.92
CA HIS A 103 22.02 -10.89 0.33
C HIS A 103 23.24 -10.42 1.12
N ILE A 104 24.37 -10.18 0.45
CA ILE A 104 25.58 -9.59 1.08
C ILE A 104 25.23 -8.25 1.71
N GLU A 105 24.52 -7.40 0.97
CA GLU A 105 24.09 -6.10 1.45
C GLU A 105 23.17 -6.20 2.66
N ALA A 106 22.19 -7.09 2.62
CA ALA A 106 21.24 -7.28 3.71
C ALA A 106 21.94 -7.76 4.99
N ASN A 107 22.96 -8.62 4.86
CA ASN A 107 23.78 -9.06 5.99
C ASN A 107 24.56 -7.90 6.60
N ALA A 108 25.13 -7.00 5.79
CA ALA A 108 25.79 -5.79 6.28
C ALA A 108 24.80 -4.88 7.05
N MET A 109 23.58 -4.70 6.53
CA MET A 109 22.53 -3.94 7.23
C MET A 109 22.14 -4.56 8.57
N CYS A 110 22.17 -5.89 8.71
CA CYS A 110 21.87 -6.58 9.96
C CYS A 110 22.92 -6.29 11.05
N GLN A 111 24.20 -6.24 10.70
CA GLN A 111 25.32 -6.03 11.65
C GLN A 111 25.26 -4.65 12.31
N GLU A 112 24.75 -3.63 11.61
CA GLU A 112 24.60 -2.27 12.14
C GLU A 112 23.39 -2.11 13.09
N THR A 113 22.49 -3.10 13.18
CA THR A 113 21.18 -2.95 13.85
C THR A 113 21.05 -3.65 15.19
N ILE A 114 22.14 -4.09 15.83
CA ILE A 114 22.07 -4.54 17.23
C ILE A 114 22.02 -3.30 18.14
N PRO A 115 20.81 -2.91 18.57
CA PRO A 115 20.61 -2.72 20.00
C PRO A 115 19.28 -3.31 20.53
N ALA A 116 19.44 -4.03 21.66
CA ALA A 116 18.54 -4.27 22.80
C ALA A 116 17.02 -4.51 22.59
N CYS A 117 16.59 -5.72 22.94
CA CYS A 117 15.27 -6.10 23.48
C CYS A 117 14.02 -5.46 22.80
N ALA A 118 13.52 -6.14 21.78
CA ALA A 118 12.23 -5.83 21.17
C ALA A 118 11.08 -6.09 22.16
N LYS A 119 10.54 -5.03 22.80
CA LYS A 119 9.25 -5.11 23.51
C LYS A 119 8.11 -5.42 22.52
N PRO A 120 7.14 -6.27 22.89
CA PRO A 120 6.00 -6.59 22.01
C PRO A 120 5.16 -5.34 21.73
N LYS A 121 4.90 -5.06 20.45
CA LYS A 121 4.08 -3.92 20.03
C LYS A 121 2.63 -4.10 20.54
N LYS A 122 2.10 -3.09 21.25
CA LYS A 122 0.74 -3.04 21.82
C LYS A 122 -0.34 -3.27 20.75
N LYS A 123 -1.41 -3.98 21.13
CA LYS A 123 -2.54 -4.41 20.27
C LYS A 123 -3.25 -3.23 19.58
N LYS A 124 -3.76 -3.48 18.36
CA LYS A 124 -4.47 -2.51 17.51
C LYS A 124 -5.72 -1.94 18.20
N ARG A 125 -6.01 -0.66 17.94
CA ARG A 125 -7.24 0.06 18.31
C ARG A 125 -8.48 -0.82 18.07
N LEU A 126 -9.21 -1.15 19.14
CA LEU A 126 -10.60 -1.58 19.00
C LEU A 126 -11.36 -0.42 18.34
N GLN A 127 -11.94 -0.66 17.16
CA GLN A 127 -12.92 0.25 16.59
C GLN A 127 -14.12 0.21 17.53
N LYS A 128 -14.48 1.36 18.14
CA LYS A 128 -15.72 1.50 18.89
C LYS A 128 -16.85 1.09 17.95
N LEU A 129 -17.60 0.04 18.29
CA LEU A 129 -18.87 -0.22 17.62
C LEU A 129 -19.79 0.95 17.98
N ASP A 130 -20.37 1.59 16.97
CA ASP A 130 -21.38 2.61 17.18
C ASP A 130 -22.54 1.99 17.98
N LYS A 131 -22.84 2.55 19.15
CA LYS A 131 -23.88 2.08 20.09
C LYS A 131 -25.28 1.93 19.45
N LYS A 132 -25.47 2.47 18.24
CA LYS A 132 -26.74 2.49 17.51
C LYS A 132 -27.18 1.09 17.00
N TYR A 133 -26.25 0.14 16.87
CA TYR A 133 -26.52 -1.19 16.30
C TYR A 133 -26.12 -2.37 17.20
N ALA A 134 -25.85 -2.14 18.49
CA ALA A 134 -25.78 -3.25 19.43
C ALA A 134 -27.22 -3.79 19.63
N PRO A 135 -27.51 -5.06 19.29
CA PRO A 135 -28.84 -5.60 19.53
C PRO A 135 -29.14 -5.56 21.04
N LYS A 136 -30.23 -4.88 21.42
CA LYS A 136 -30.79 -4.89 22.78
C LYS A 136 -31.51 -6.22 23.01
N VAL A 137 -30.82 -7.34 22.96
CA VAL A 137 -31.39 -8.65 23.34
C VAL A 137 -30.31 -9.45 24.03
N PHE A 138 -30.11 -9.14 25.31
CA PHE A 138 -29.51 -10.02 26.31
C PHE A 138 -30.16 -9.67 27.64
N ALA A 139 -31.48 -9.81 27.69
CA ALA A 139 -32.20 -9.94 28.93
C ALA A 139 -33.03 -11.21 28.75
N GLU A 140 -32.91 -12.11 29.73
CA GLU A 140 -33.72 -13.31 29.92
C GLU A 140 -33.35 -14.51 29.04
N LEU A 141 -32.22 -15.14 29.39
CA LEU A 141 -32.13 -16.59 29.36
C LEU A 141 -31.86 -17.04 30.79
N THR A 142 -32.96 -17.21 31.53
CA THR A 142 -32.97 -17.98 32.78
C THR A 142 -32.51 -19.40 32.47
N GLU A 143 -31.69 -19.92 33.38
CA GLU A 143 -31.22 -21.29 33.40
C GLU A 143 -32.41 -22.25 33.30
N GLN A 144 -32.23 -23.34 32.54
CA GLN A 144 -33.20 -24.40 32.23
C GLN A 144 -33.94 -24.18 30.91
N ASP A 145 -33.40 -24.75 29.83
CA ASP A 145 -34.07 -25.84 29.12
C ASP A 145 -33.32 -26.22 27.82
N ASN A 146 -32.85 -27.47 27.83
CA ASN A 146 -32.86 -28.45 26.74
C ASN A 146 -32.26 -28.07 25.37
N ILE A 147 -31.27 -28.90 25.03
CA ILE A 147 -30.68 -29.09 23.70
C ILE A 147 -31.79 -29.35 22.68
N VAL A 148 -32.25 -28.31 21.98
CA VAL A 148 -33.12 -28.43 20.80
C VAL A 148 -32.30 -28.04 19.58
N LYS A 149 -32.18 -29.00 18.65
CA LYS A 149 -31.56 -28.86 17.34
C LYS A 149 -32.09 -27.60 16.65
N ILE A 150 -31.19 -26.66 16.36
CA ILE A 150 -31.53 -25.48 15.57
C ILE A 150 -31.82 -25.96 14.13
N PRO A 151 -32.99 -25.64 13.53
CA PRO A 151 -33.31 -26.05 12.17
C PRO A 151 -32.39 -25.34 11.17
N ASP A 152 -32.14 -26.00 10.03
CA ASP A 152 -31.33 -25.50 8.91
C ASP A 152 -31.74 -24.08 8.52
N ILE A 153 -30.92 -23.10 8.93
CA ILE A 153 -31.09 -21.71 8.51
C ILE A 153 -30.62 -21.64 7.06
N GLN A 154 -31.57 -21.63 6.13
CA GLN A 154 -31.34 -21.28 4.74
C GLN A 154 -30.64 -19.92 4.67
N PHE A 155 -29.36 -19.95 4.34
CA PHE A 155 -28.54 -18.75 4.09
C PHE A 155 -29.12 -18.00 2.89
N MET A 156 -29.93 -16.96 3.15
CA MET A 156 -30.24 -15.98 2.12
C MET A 156 -28.93 -15.30 1.69
N ARG A 157 -28.46 -15.66 0.48
CA ARG A 157 -27.28 -15.10 -0.18
C ARG A 157 -27.54 -13.63 -0.56
N SER A 158 -27.46 -12.73 0.41
CA SER A 158 -27.33 -11.30 0.15
C SER A 158 -25.88 -10.95 -0.18
N ARG A 159 -25.64 -10.46 -1.40
CA ARG A 159 -24.32 -10.16 -2.03
C ARG A 159 -23.52 -9.00 -1.39
N LYS A 160 -23.65 -8.75 -0.09
CA LYS A 160 -22.94 -7.64 0.59
C LYS A 160 -22.36 -7.94 1.97
N TRP A 161 -22.20 -9.21 2.35
CA TRP A 161 -21.58 -9.57 3.62
C TRP A 161 -20.34 -10.45 3.47
N ASN A 162 -19.23 -9.93 3.98
CA ASN A 162 -17.90 -10.55 3.99
C ASN A 162 -17.90 -11.68 5.03
N THR A 163 -18.16 -12.90 4.57
CA THR A 163 -18.30 -14.16 5.33
C THR A 163 -17.11 -14.51 6.22
N ARG A 164 -15.98 -13.79 6.12
CA ARG A 164 -14.85 -13.92 7.05
C ARG A 164 -15.12 -13.35 8.45
N ARG A 165 -16.14 -12.51 8.63
CA ARG A 165 -16.45 -11.86 9.92
C ARG A 165 -17.31 -12.73 10.85
N ALA A 166 -18.17 -13.59 10.30
CA ALA A 166 -19.04 -14.48 11.06
C ALA A 166 -18.27 -15.68 11.67
N ASN A 167 -17.36 -16.30 10.89
CA ASN A 167 -16.61 -17.48 11.35
C ASN A 167 -15.64 -17.19 12.50
N ARG A 168 -15.30 -15.92 12.76
CA ARG A 168 -14.42 -15.53 13.87
C ARG A 168 -15.16 -15.38 15.20
N VAL A 169 -16.48 -15.18 15.16
CA VAL A 169 -17.32 -15.09 16.36
C VAL A 169 -17.64 -16.50 16.87
N LEU A 170 -17.91 -17.45 15.96
CA LEU A 170 -18.21 -18.84 16.31
C LEU A 170 -17.03 -19.59 16.95
N PHE A 171 -15.79 -19.37 16.49
CA PHE A 171 -14.62 -20.05 17.05
C PHE A 171 -14.27 -19.63 18.48
N LYS A 172 -14.79 -18.50 18.97
CA LYS A 172 -14.46 -17.95 20.28
C LYS A 172 -15.39 -18.44 21.41
N ALA A 173 -16.48 -19.13 21.06
CA ALA A 173 -17.44 -19.69 22.01
C ALA A 173 -17.26 -21.21 22.24
N LEU A 174 -16.34 -21.86 21.51
CA LEU A 174 -16.11 -23.31 21.59
C LEU A 174 -14.84 -23.71 22.40
N TYR A 175 -14.07 -22.75 22.90
CA TYR A 175 -12.78 -23.03 23.55
C TYR A 175 -12.50 -22.20 24.82
N TYR A 176 -13.55 -21.74 25.49
CA TYR A 176 -13.49 -21.27 26.88
C TYR A 176 -14.80 -21.60 27.59
#